data_AF-A0A1I8J307-F1
#
_entry.id   AF-A0A1I8J307-F1
#
_cell.length_a   1.000
_cell.length_b   1.000
_cell.length_c   1.000
_cell.angle_alpha   90.00
_cell.angle_beta   90.00
_cell.angle_gamma   90.00
#
_symmetry.space_group_name_H-M   'P 1'
#
loop_
_entity.id
_entity.type
_entity.pdbx_description
1 polymer ?
#
loop_
_entity_poly.entity_id
_entity_poly.type
_entity_poly.pdbx_seq_one_letter_code
_entity_poly.pdbx_strand_id
1 'polypeptide(L)'
;MDSKPALGRDSTMAATAKVAKQILGKEANKLGDTRATTNIIKKTKLKRASTVQKVADEAKAFLGQEVSVNAGRKLRTRKPRPAAPAKPTPKRAGTMKTTAKEGRAFLKSAAK
;
A
#
# COMPACT_ATOMS: atom_id res chain seq x y z
N MET A 1 48.43 36.10 -13.02
CA MET A 1 47.98 34.82 -13.62
C MET A 1 46.48 34.76 -13.48
N ASP A 2 45.80 34.98 -14.59
CA ASP A 2 44.38 35.30 -14.70
C ASP A 2 43.50 34.11 -14.30
N SER A 3 42.66 34.31 -13.27
CA SER A 3 41.64 33.32 -12.90
C SER A 3 40.54 33.33 -13.96
N LYS A 4 40.67 32.44 -14.95
CA LYS A 4 39.64 32.21 -15.98
C LYS A 4 38.29 31.95 -15.31
N PRO A 5 37.20 32.62 -15.75
CA PRO A 5 35.87 32.33 -15.24
C PRO A 5 35.51 30.88 -15.58
N ALA A 6 35.21 30.08 -14.55
CA ALA A 6 34.72 28.73 -14.74
C ALA A 6 33.35 28.80 -15.42
N LEU A 7 33.31 28.62 -16.75
CA LEU A 7 32.08 28.48 -17.49
C LEU A 7 31.42 27.17 -17.02
N GLY A 8 30.40 27.30 -16.17
CA GLY A 8 29.58 26.18 -15.70
C GLY A 8 28.81 25.58 -16.87
N ARG A 9 29.46 24.72 -17.65
CA ARG A 9 28.78 23.93 -18.67
C ARG A 9 27.97 22.87 -17.95
N ASP A 10 26.65 22.99 -18.01
CA ASP A 10 25.78 21.90 -17.58
C ASP A 10 26.11 20.67 -18.44
N SER A 11 26.51 19.58 -17.79
CA SER A 11 26.63 18.29 -18.47
C SER A 11 25.28 17.89 -19.06
N THR A 12 25.30 17.16 -20.17
CA THR A 12 24.09 16.62 -20.82
C THR A 12 23.17 15.92 -19.81
N MET A 13 23.74 15.19 -18.85
CA MET A 13 22.99 14.53 -17.78
C MET A 13 22.29 15.51 -16.83
N ALA A 14 22.91 16.64 -16.51
CA ALA A 14 22.32 17.68 -15.68
C ALA A 14 21.16 18.39 -16.41
N ALA A 15 21.29 18.62 -17.72
CA ALA A 15 20.22 19.17 -18.55
C ALA A 15 19.01 18.23 -18.60
N THR A 16 19.24 16.93 -18.85
CA THR A 16 18.16 15.93 -18.85
C THR A 16 17.45 15.83 -17.50
N ALA A 17 18.19 15.92 -16.39
CA ALA A 17 17.60 15.93 -15.05
C ALA A 17 16.75 17.18 -14.76
N LYS A 18 17.17 18.36 -15.24
CA LYS A 18 16.37 19.59 -15.15
C LYS A 18 15.07 19.47 -15.95
N VAL A 19 15.14 18.94 -17.17
CA VAL A 19 13.96 18.68 -18.01
C VAL A 19 13.03 17.65 -17.37
N ALA A 20 13.57 16.56 -16.84
CA ALA A 20 12.78 15.55 -16.13
C ALA A 20 12.04 16.15 -14.92
N LYS A 21 12.68 17.02 -14.14
CA LYS A 21 12.05 17.74 -13.02
C LYS A 21 10.94 18.68 -13.47
N GLN A 22 11.07 19.32 -14.64
CA GLN A 22 10.02 20.17 -15.20
C GLN A 22 8.81 19.34 -15.67
N ILE A 23 9.04 18.19 -16.29
CA ILE A 23 7.97 17.29 -16.78
C ILE A 23 7.23 16.62 -15.61
N LEU A 24 7.96 16.13 -14.62
CA LEU A 24 7.40 15.39 -13.48
C LEU A 24 6.96 16.32 -12.33
N GLY A 25 7.38 17.58 -12.34
CA GLY A 25 7.05 18.57 -11.32
C GLY A 25 7.36 18.10 -9.89
N LYS A 26 6.42 18.35 -8.96
CA LYS A 26 6.50 17.89 -7.55
C LYS A 26 6.43 16.36 -7.41
N GLU A 27 6.13 15.61 -8.47
CA GLU A 27 6.01 14.16 -8.46
C GLU A 27 7.31 13.44 -8.83
N ALA A 28 8.39 14.17 -9.16
CA ALA A 28 9.72 13.59 -9.39
C ALA A 28 10.22 12.76 -8.19
N ASN A 29 9.82 13.13 -6.96
CA ASN A 29 10.18 12.42 -5.73
C ASN A 29 9.24 11.23 -5.40
N LYS A 30 8.23 10.98 -6.24
CA LYS A 30 7.21 9.92 -6.05
C LYS A 30 7.55 8.64 -6.80
N LEU A 31 8.41 8.71 -7.82
CA LEU A 31 8.99 7.54 -8.49
C LEU A 31 10.06 6.91 -7.57
N GLY A 32 9.62 6.13 -6.59
CA GLY A 32 10.53 5.52 -5.60
C GLY A 32 9.88 5.21 -4.26
N ASP A 33 8.59 5.53 -4.10
CA ASP A 33 7.84 5.21 -2.90
C ASP A 33 7.92 3.71 -2.59
N THR A 34 8.54 3.38 -1.45
CA THR A 34 8.69 2.00 -1.01
C THR A 34 7.31 1.34 -0.87
N ARG A 35 7.26 0.01 -0.93
CA ARG A 35 6.01 -0.76 -0.71
C ARG A 35 5.27 -0.35 0.57
N ALA A 36 5.99 0.19 1.56
CA ALA A 36 5.42 0.72 2.79
C ALA A 36 4.64 2.03 2.57
N THR A 37 5.18 3.01 1.85
CA THR A 37 4.51 4.30 1.61
C THR A 37 3.33 4.15 0.65
N THR A 38 3.41 3.28 -0.36
CA THR A 38 2.26 2.94 -1.22
C THR A 38 1.08 2.31 -0.48
N ASN A 39 1.34 1.50 0.57
CA ASN A 39 0.29 0.93 1.41
C ASN A 39 -0.36 1.98 2.33
N ILE A 40 0.41 2.97 2.80
CA ILE A 40 -0.13 4.10 3.56
C ILE A 40 -1.00 4.97 2.65
N ILE A 41 -0.54 5.28 1.43
CA ILE A 41 -1.33 6.01 0.44
C ILE A 41 -2.62 5.27 0.07
N LYS A 42 -2.60 3.93 -0.03
CA LYS A 42 -3.83 3.13 -0.24
C LYS A 42 -4.82 3.24 0.93
N LYS A 43 -4.34 3.40 2.17
CA LYS A 43 -5.20 3.59 3.35
C LYS A 43 -5.78 5.01 3.41
N THR A 44 -5.05 6.02 2.90
CA THR A 44 -5.48 7.41 2.87
C THR A 44 -6.20 7.80 1.57
N LYS A 45 -6.41 6.87 0.62
CA LYS A 45 -7.25 7.12 -0.56
C LYS A 45 -8.65 7.46 -0.10
N LEU A 46 -8.98 8.75 -0.17
CA LEU A 46 -10.34 9.25 -0.34
C LEU A 46 -11.03 8.33 -1.34
N LYS A 47 -12.00 7.54 -0.87
CA LYS A 47 -12.73 6.66 -1.76
C LYS A 47 -13.46 7.57 -2.74
N ARG A 48 -13.01 7.59 -4.00
CA ARG A 48 -13.73 8.29 -5.06
C ARG A 48 -15.17 7.81 -5.00
N ALA A 49 -16.11 8.76 -4.90
CA ALA A 49 -17.52 8.45 -4.88
C ALA A 49 -17.83 7.55 -6.08
N SER A 50 -18.43 6.39 -5.81
CA SER A 50 -18.87 5.50 -6.87
C SER A 50 -19.95 6.19 -7.70
N THR A 51 -20.18 5.75 -8.93
CA THR A 51 -21.27 6.28 -9.76
C THR A 51 -22.61 6.20 -9.04
N VAL A 52 -22.83 5.14 -8.26
CA VAL A 52 -24.03 4.96 -7.42
C VAL A 52 -24.17 6.04 -6.37
N GLN A 53 -23.07 6.43 -5.71
CA GLN A 53 -23.09 7.49 -4.71
C GLN A 53 -23.45 8.84 -5.33
N LYS A 54 -22.88 9.16 -6.50
CA LYS A 54 -23.20 10.41 -7.22
C LYS A 54 -24.68 10.50 -7.58
N VAL A 55 -25.25 9.42 -8.11
CA VAL A 55 -26.68 9.36 -8.45
C VAL A 55 -27.56 9.48 -7.21
N ALA A 56 -27.15 8.89 -6.08
CA ALA A 56 -27.88 9.03 -4.81
C ALA A 56 -27.83 10.47 -4.27
N ASP A 57 -26.67 11.13 -4.38
CA ASP A 57 -26.50 12.53 -3.97
C ASP A 57 -27.33 13.48 -4.86
N GLU A 58 -27.34 13.25 -6.18
CA GLU A 58 -28.21 13.95 -7.13
C GLU A 58 -29.69 13.73 -6.80
N ALA A 59 -30.11 12.47 -6.59
CA ALA A 59 -31.49 12.14 -6.22
C ALA A 59 -31.90 12.84 -4.91
N LYS A 60 -31.01 12.90 -3.91
CA LYS A 60 -31.25 13.63 -2.66
C LYS A 60 -31.44 15.14 -2.90
N ALA A 61 -30.65 15.72 -3.79
CA ALA A 61 -30.80 17.14 -4.17
C ALA A 61 -32.13 17.42 -4.90
N PHE A 62 -32.60 16.48 -5.74
CA PHE A 62 -33.86 16.64 -6.47
C PHE A 62 -35.12 16.35 -5.64
N LEU A 63 -35.10 15.31 -4.81
CA LEU A 63 -36.27 14.85 -4.03
C LEU A 63 -36.34 15.46 -2.63
N GLY A 64 -35.27 16.12 -2.16
CA GLY A 64 -35.19 16.69 -0.81
C GLY A 64 -35.14 15.64 0.31
N GLN A 65 -35.12 14.36 -0.03
CA GLN A 65 -35.09 13.23 0.91
C GLN A 65 -34.05 12.20 0.46
N GLU A 66 -33.51 11.45 1.43
CA GLU A 66 -32.50 10.45 1.16
C GLU A 66 -33.14 9.17 0.60
N VAL A 67 -32.76 8.80 -0.62
CA VAL A 67 -33.26 7.60 -1.28
C VAL A 67 -32.40 6.40 -0.88
N SER A 68 -33.00 5.45 -0.16
CA SER A 68 -32.32 4.22 0.26
C SER A 68 -32.11 3.28 -0.93
N VAL A 69 -30.87 3.23 -1.44
CA VAL A 69 -30.47 2.38 -2.58
C VAL A 69 -30.56 0.87 -2.27
N ASN A 70 -30.68 0.50 -0.99
CA ASN A 70 -30.77 -0.89 -0.55
C ASN A 70 -32.18 -1.30 -0.09
N ALA A 71 -33.16 -0.39 -0.12
CA ALA A 71 -34.53 -0.72 0.23
C ALA A 71 -35.05 -1.86 -0.67
N GLY A 72 -35.44 -2.97 -0.06
CA GLY A 72 -35.93 -4.16 -0.77
C GLY A 72 -34.86 -5.15 -1.25
N ARG A 73 -33.57 -4.87 -1.09
CA ARG A 73 -32.50 -5.79 -1.51
C ARG A 73 -32.35 -6.95 -0.51
N LYS A 74 -33.03 -8.05 -0.76
CA LYS A 74 -32.82 -9.31 -0.03
C LYS A 74 -31.62 -10.05 -0.64
N LEU A 75 -30.56 -10.27 0.14
CA LEU A 75 -29.48 -11.18 -0.25
C LEU A 75 -30.02 -12.61 -0.20
N ARG A 76 -29.72 -13.44 -1.21
CA ARG A 76 -29.98 -14.89 -1.13
C ARG A 76 -29.24 -15.45 0.08
N THR A 77 -29.98 -16.05 1.01
CA THR A 77 -29.40 -16.80 2.12
C THR A 77 -28.73 -18.05 1.57
N ARG A 78 -27.39 -18.08 1.56
CA ARG A 78 -26.64 -19.29 1.25
C ARG A 78 -26.50 -20.12 2.52
N LYS A 79 -26.68 -21.44 2.41
CA LYS A 79 -26.34 -22.37 3.48
C LYS A 79 -24.87 -22.12 3.90
N PRO A 80 -24.56 -22.02 5.20
CA PRO A 80 -23.19 -21.82 5.65
C PRO A 80 -22.30 -22.92 5.09
N ARG A 81 -21.12 -22.51 4.59
CA ARG A 81 -20.11 -23.45 4.10
C ARG A 81 -19.72 -24.37 5.27
N PRO A 82 -19.71 -25.70 5.10
CA PRO A 82 -19.25 -26.61 6.14
C PRO A 82 -17.83 -26.23 6.55
N ALA A 83 -17.53 -26.38 7.84
CA ALA A 83 -16.23 -26.05 8.40
C ALA A 83 -15.12 -26.69 7.58
N ALA A 84 -14.10 -25.89 7.21
CA ALA A 84 -12.96 -26.43 6.49
C ALA A 84 -12.29 -27.51 7.36
N PRO A 85 -11.89 -28.66 6.78
CA PRO A 85 -11.20 -29.70 7.54
C PRO A 85 -9.94 -29.10 8.19
N ALA A 86 -9.65 -29.55 9.41
CA ALA A 86 -8.47 -29.10 10.16
C ALA A 86 -7.22 -29.28 9.30
N LYS A 87 -6.42 -28.22 9.16
CA LYS A 87 -5.16 -28.28 8.41
C LYS A 87 -4.23 -29.29 9.10
N PRO A 88 -3.57 -30.20 8.37
CA PRO A 88 -2.67 -31.17 8.96
C PRO A 88 -1.52 -30.43 9.66
N THR A 89 -1.19 -30.87 10.88
CA THR A 89 -0.04 -30.33 11.59
C THR A 89 1.25 -30.77 10.89
N PRO A 90 2.20 -29.86 10.63
CA PRO A 90 3.46 -30.23 10.00
C PRO A 90 4.26 -31.13 10.96
N LYS A 91 4.74 -32.26 10.45
CA LYS A 91 5.56 -33.22 11.21
C LYS A 91 6.92 -32.63 11.66
N ARG A 92 7.40 -31.60 10.97
CA ARG A 92 8.70 -30.97 11.22
C ARG A 92 8.50 -29.58 11.82
N ALA A 93 9.31 -29.25 12.81
CA ALA A 93 9.38 -27.90 13.35
C ALA A 93 9.93 -26.94 12.27
N GLY A 94 9.37 -25.74 12.19
CA GLY A 94 9.91 -24.69 11.33
C GLY A 94 11.28 -24.23 11.83
N THR A 95 12.10 -23.71 10.92
CA THR A 95 13.47 -23.25 11.18
C THR A 95 13.58 -22.26 12.35
N MET A 96 12.62 -21.36 12.54
CA MET A 96 12.63 -20.45 13.70
C MET A 96 12.52 -21.17 15.04
N LYS A 97 11.79 -22.30 15.11
CA LYS A 97 11.65 -23.09 16.35
C LYS A 97 12.91 -23.89 16.65
N THR A 98 13.61 -24.36 15.62
CA THR A 98 14.90 -25.07 15.80
C THR A 98 15.97 -24.09 16.27
N THR A 99 16.10 -22.92 15.64
CA THR A 99 17.06 -21.88 16.05
C THR A 99 16.78 -21.38 17.47
N ALA A 100 15.50 -21.20 17.85
CA ALA A 100 15.17 -20.82 19.22
C ALA A 100 15.55 -21.90 20.26
N LYS A 101 15.42 -23.19 19.91
CA LYS A 101 15.82 -24.30 20.77
C LYS A 101 17.34 -24.36 20.92
N GLU A 102 18.07 -24.20 19.83
CA GLU A 102 19.53 -24.17 19.80
C GLU A 102 20.09 -22.97 20.56
N GLY A 103 19.56 -21.77 20.36
CA GLY A 103 19.97 -20.57 21.09
C GLY A 103 19.75 -20.69 22.59
N ARG A 104 18.62 -21.29 23.03
CA ARG A 104 18.39 -21.60 24.44
C ARG A 104 19.38 -22.62 25.00
N ALA A 105 19.76 -23.62 24.21
CA ALA A 105 20.76 -24.60 24.62
C ALA A 105 22.16 -23.95 24.75
N PHE A 106 22.53 -23.12 23.79
CA PHE A 106 23.79 -22.38 23.78
C PHE A 106 23.93 -21.44 24.98
N LEU A 107 22.87 -20.68 25.30
CA LEU A 107 22.88 -19.80 26.48
C LEU A 107 22.97 -20.60 27.80
N LYS A 108 22.36 -21.79 27.86
CA LYS A 108 22.47 -22.67 29.04
C LYS A 108 23.87 -23.27 29.19
N SER A 109 24.55 -23.59 28.11
CA SER A 109 25.93 -24.07 28.16
C SER A 109 26.95 -22.96 28.42
N ALA A 110 26.65 -21.73 27.99
CA ALA A 110 27.52 -20.56 28.22
C ALA A 110 27.36 -19.94 29.62
N ALA A 111 26.31 -20.31 30.35
CA ALA A 111 26.05 -19.88 31.73
C ALA A 111 26.63 -20.84 32.79
N LYS A 112 27.47 -21.80 32.38
CA LYS A 112 28.21 -22.72 33.24
C LYS A 112 29.70 -22.47 33.08
#